data_AF-A0A848WIB0-F1
#
_entry.id   AF-A0A848WIB0-F1
#
_cell.length_a   1.000
_cell.length_b   1.000
_cell.length_c   1.000
_cell.angle_alpha   90.00
_cell.angle_beta   90.00
_cell.angle_gamma   90.00
#
_symmetry.space_group_name_H-M   'P 1'
#
loop_
_entity.id
_entity.type
_entity.pdbx_description
1 polymer ?
#
loop_
_entity_poly.entity_id
_entity_poly.type
_entity_poly.pdbx_seq_one_letter_code
_entity_poly.pdbx_strand_id
1 'polypeptide(L)' 'MERPAETRQLQMVGLGYVIQSAPIDHEDKVLLLQVSNACGVNFGGYDMILQEWITYEDLAAGRFDRTISTLDMS' A
#
# COMPACT_ATOMS: atom_id res chain seq x y z
N MET A 1 16.33 4.99 -9.87
CA MET A 1 15.60 4.82 -11.15
C MET A 1 14.13 4.78 -10.78
N GLU A 2 13.38 5.85 -11.04
CA GLU A 2 11.94 5.87 -10.78
C GLU A 2 11.22 4.95 -11.76
N ARG A 3 10.35 4.07 -11.26
CA ARG A 3 9.54 3.19 -12.12
C ARG A 3 8.38 3.99 -12.72
N PRO A 4 8.00 3.71 -13.99
CA PRO A 4 6.94 4.44 -14.69
C PRO A 4 5.59 4.35 -13.95
N ALA A 5 4.77 5.40 -14.05
CA ALA A 5 3.49 5.54 -13.32
C ALA A 5 2.54 4.34 -13.49
N GLU A 6 2.63 3.64 -14.61
CA GLU A 6 1.87 2.43 -14.94
C GLU A 6 2.14 1.26 -13.96
N THR A 7 3.31 1.24 -13.30
CA THR A 7 3.65 0.20 -12.31
C THR A 7 3.09 0.47 -10.90
N ARG A 8 2.47 1.63 -10.67
CA ARG A 8 1.93 2.05 -9.35
C ARG A 8 0.46 1.69 -9.16
N GLN A 9 -0.15 1.00 -10.12
CA GLN A 9 -1.59 0.77 -10.17
C GLN A 9 -2.00 -0.30 -9.17
N LEU A 10 -1.43 -1.51 -9.28
CA LEU A 10 -1.67 -2.64 -8.38
C LEU A 10 -0.33 -3.25 -7.98
N GLN A 11 -0.09 -3.39 -6.68
CA GLN A 11 1.02 -4.17 -6.16
C GLN A 11 0.53 -5.13 -5.09
N MET A 12 0.91 -6.40 -5.25
CA MET A 12 0.78 -7.44 -4.24
C MET A 12 2.20 -7.84 -3.85
N VAL A 13 2.49 -7.78 -2.55
CA VAL A 13 3.79 -8.09 -1.91
C VAL A 13 4.99 -7.18 -2.28
N GLY A 14 5.93 -7.01 -1.34
CA GLY A 14 7.19 -6.27 -1.51
C GLY A 14 7.23 -4.91 -0.79
N LEU A 15 8.17 -4.05 -1.18
CA LEU A 15 8.26 -2.67 -0.67
C LEU A 15 7.18 -1.82 -1.36
N GLY A 16 6.37 -1.11 -0.56
CA GLY A 16 5.31 -0.24 -1.09
C GLY A 16 5.84 0.97 -1.84
N TYR A 17 5.02 1.55 -2.72
CA TYR A 17 5.41 2.78 -3.39
C TYR A 17 5.27 3.95 -2.41
N VAL A 18 6.37 4.67 -2.20
CA VAL A 18 6.37 5.98 -1.53
C VAL A 18 5.68 6.97 -2.47
N ILE A 19 4.37 7.09 -2.32
CA ILE A 19 3.64 8.22 -2.90
C ILE A 19 3.42 9.28 -1.80
N GLN A 20 3.33 8.88 -0.52
CA GLN A 20 3.27 9.76 0.68
C GLN A 20 3.99 9.10 1.90
N SER A 21 3.81 9.58 3.14
CA SER A 21 4.61 9.16 4.32
C SER A 21 4.34 7.75 4.83
N ALA A 22 3.21 7.12 4.50
CA ALA A 22 2.84 5.81 5.06
C ALA A 22 3.90 4.69 4.87
N PRO A 23 4.61 4.57 3.72
CA PRO A 23 5.69 3.58 3.60
C PRO A 23 6.92 3.91 4.46
N ILE A 24 7.12 5.16 4.87
CA ILE A 24 8.15 5.55 5.85
C ILE A 24 7.68 5.14 7.26
N ASP A 25 6.43 5.41 7.59
CA ASP A 25 5.84 5.07 8.90
C ASP A 25 5.67 3.55 9.11
N HIS A 26 5.83 2.76 8.04
CA HIS A 26 5.67 1.31 8.00
C HIS A 26 6.86 0.58 7.35
N GLU A 27 8.06 1.16 7.39
CA GLU A 27 9.27 0.54 6.84
C GLU A 27 9.63 -0.83 7.47
N ASP A 28 9.16 -1.06 8.69
CA ASP A 28 9.33 -2.30 9.48
C ASP A 28 8.30 -3.39 9.14
N LYS A 29 7.36 -3.10 8.21
CA LYS A 29 6.24 -3.96 7.85
C LYS A 29 6.32 -4.40 6.40
N VAL A 30 5.47 -5.37 6.05
CA VAL A 30 5.28 -5.87 4.70
C VAL A 30 4.04 -5.24 4.10
N LEU A 31 4.14 -4.71 2.89
CA LEU A 31 2.97 -4.29 2.11
C LEU A 31 2.28 -5.54 1.56
N LEU A 32 1.01 -5.74 1.92
CA LEU A 32 0.16 -6.81 1.39
C LEU A 32 -0.49 -6.39 0.07
N LEU A 33 -1.07 -5.19 0.06
CA LEU A 33 -1.86 -4.68 -1.05
C LEU A 33 -1.67 -3.17 -1.14
N GLN A 34 -1.54 -2.67 -2.37
CA GLN A 34 -1.70 -1.26 -2.67
C GLN A 34 -2.65 -1.09 -3.85
N VAL A 35 -3.62 -0.18 -3.68
CA VAL A 35 -4.60 0.19 -4.71
C VAL A 35 -4.63 1.70 -4.86
N SER A 36 -4.53 2.18 -6.10
CA SER A 36 -4.73 3.59 -6.45
C SER A 36 -5.96 3.78 -7.34
N ASN A 37 -6.34 5.04 -7.57
CA ASN A 37 -7.40 5.39 -8.53
C ASN A 37 -7.24 4.73 -9.91
N ALA A 38 -5.99 4.51 -10.32
CA ALA A 38 -5.66 3.91 -11.60
C ALA A 38 -6.08 2.42 -11.72
N CYS A 39 -6.46 1.76 -10.61
CA CYS A 39 -7.09 0.44 -10.63
C CYS A 39 -8.61 0.46 -10.90
N GLY A 40 -9.17 1.60 -11.29
CA GLY A 40 -10.61 1.75 -11.49
C GLY A 40 -11.40 1.91 -10.19
N VAL A 41 -10.71 2.08 -9.06
CA VAL A 41 -11.32 2.47 -7.80
C VAL A 41 -11.50 3.98 -7.82
N ASN A 42 -12.73 4.46 -7.65
CA ASN A 42 -12.99 5.90 -7.60
C ASN A 42 -13.04 6.36 -6.15
N PHE A 43 -11.96 6.99 -5.69
CA PHE A 43 -11.92 7.66 -4.38
C PHE A 43 -12.48 9.10 -4.43
N GLY A 44 -13.62 9.31 -5.08
CA GLY A 44 -14.28 10.61 -5.13
C GLY A 44 -13.57 11.68 -5.98
N GLY A 45 -12.73 11.25 -6.94
CA GLY A 45 -12.03 12.15 -7.87
C GLY A 45 -10.72 12.77 -7.35
N TYR A 46 -10.28 12.42 -6.15
CA TYR A 46 -8.98 12.82 -5.60
C TYR A 46 -7.95 11.72 -5.84
N ASP A 47 -6.69 12.06 -6.15
CA ASP A 47 -5.62 11.06 -6.27
C ASP A 47 -5.32 10.48 -4.87
N MET A 48 -5.78 9.25 -4.66
CA MET A 48 -5.78 8.59 -3.37
C MET A 48 -5.23 7.18 -3.51
N ILE A 49 -4.60 6.72 -2.43
CA ILE A 49 -3.97 5.41 -2.36
C ILE A 49 -4.38 4.73 -1.06
N LEU A 50 -4.92 3.52 -1.22
CA LEU A 50 -5.16 2.58 -0.14
C LEU A 50 -3.97 1.61 -0.05
N GLN A 51 -3.43 1.41 1.15
CA GLN A 51 -2.40 0.41 1.42
C GLN A 51 -2.79 -0.45 2.62
N GLU A 52 -2.44 -1.74 2.55
CA GLU A 52 -2.59 -2.70 3.63
C GLU A 52 -1.22 -3.22 4.05
N TRP A 53 -0.94 -3.17 5.35
CA TRP A 53 0.35 -3.52 5.94
C TRP A 53 0.20 -4.62 6.98
N ILE A 54 1.25 -5.44 7.16
CA ILE A 54 1.32 -6.46 8.20
C ILE A 54 2.75 -6.59 8.75
N THR A 55 2.89 -6.95 10.03
CA THR A 55 4.20 -7.28 10.58
C THR A 55 4.71 -8.61 10.01
N TYR A 56 6.04 -8.81 9.99
CA TYR A 56 6.61 -10.11 9.60
C TYR A 56 6.15 -11.25 10.52
N GLU A 57 6.02 -11.00 11.82
CA GLU A 57 5.57 -12.01 12.79
C GLU A 57 4.13 -12.45 12.50
N ASP A 58 3.21 -11.50 12.28
CA ASP A 58 1.82 -11.80 12.00
C ASP A 58 1.63 -12.47 10.63
N LEU A 59 2.43 -12.07 9.63
CA LEU A 59 2.45 -12.73 8.33
C LEU A 59 2.90 -14.19 8.45
N ALA A 60 3.98 -14.46 9.19
CA ALA A 60 4.49 -15.81 9.42
C ALA A 60 3.50 -16.67 10.21
N ALA A 61 2.72 -16.06 11.11
CA ALA A 61 1.68 -16.73 11.90
C ALA A 61 0.31 -16.81 11.19
N GLY A 62 0.16 -16.24 9.99
CA GLY A 62 -1.11 -16.20 9.26
C GLY A 62 -2.21 -15.36 9.92
N ARG A 63 -1.85 -14.38 10.77
CA ARG A 63 -2.77 -13.52 11.54
C ARG A 63 -3.16 -12.27 10.75
N PHE A 64 -3.92 -12.45 9.67
CA PHE A 64 -4.37 -11.36 8.80
C PHE A 64 -5.49 -10.49 9.40
N ASP A 65 -5.98 -10.82 10.59
CA ASP A 65 -6.88 -9.97 11.39
C ASP A 65 -6.17 -8.75 12.01
N ARG A 66 -4.83 -8.69 11.90
CA ARG A 66 -3.97 -7.64 12.48
C ARG A 66 -3.34 -6.71 11.44
N THR A 67 -3.95 -6.59 10.26
CA THR A 67 -3.45 -5.67 9.24
C THR A 67 -3.72 -4.22 9.62
N ILE A 68 -2.93 -3.32 9.03
CA ILE A 68 -3.08 -1.88 9.17
C ILE A 68 -3.43 -1.32 7.80
N SER A 69 -4.57 -0.64 7.71
CA SER A 69 -5.00 0.05 6.51
C SER A 69 -4.61 1.53 6.59
N THR A 70 -3.98 2.06 5.54
CA THR A 70 -3.77 3.50 5.36
C THR A 70 -4.47 3.98 4.11
N LEU A 71 -5.04 5.17 4.18
CA LEU A 71 -5.66 5.86 3.05
C LEU A 71 -5.11 7.28 3.01
N ASP A 72 -4.25 7.54 2.04
CA ASP A 72 -3.64 8.85 1.86
C ASP A 72 -4.19 9.54 0.59
N MET A 73 -4.17 10.87 0.61
CA MET A 73 -4.63 11.74 -0.48
C MET A 73 -3.54 12.79 -0.77
N SER A 74 -3.21 12.99 -2.05
CA SER A 74 -2.32 14.08 -2.49
C SER A 74 -3.04 15.41 -2.65
#